data_AF-A0A562V839-F1
#
_entry.id   AF-A0A562V839-F1
#
_cell.length_a   1.000
_cell.length_b   1.000
_cell.length_c   1.000
_cell.angle_alpha   90.00
_cell.angle_beta   90.00
_cell.angle_gamma   90.00
#
_symmetry.space_group_name_H-M   'P 1'
#
loop_
_entity.id
_entity.type
_entity.pdbx_description
1 polymer ?
#
loop_
_entity_poly.entity_id
_entity_poly.type
_entity_poly.pdbx_seq_one_letter_code
_entity_poly.pdbx_strand_id
1 'polypeptide(L)'
;MRTIIALTMLLVMLTVPAHAKLKTIGQVDHQEFDQSSFPQKMKEAYSLMKSKCLVCHTMERTVMAVTTGIAPISSTVFDKSAARTYCNKMLKKPNANMSKQDVKIIVDLLNYLLDQAAK
;
A
#
# COMPACT_ATOMS: atom_id res chain seq x y z
N MET A 1 -12.37 40.23 26.99
CA MET A 1 -12.38 39.88 25.55
C MET A 1 -10.99 39.67 24.96
N ARG A 2 -10.01 40.58 25.15
CA ARG A 2 -8.64 40.44 24.61
C ARG A 2 -7.92 39.14 25.01
N THR A 3 -8.05 38.69 26.26
CA THR A 3 -7.45 37.44 26.76
C THR A 3 -8.11 36.18 26.17
N ILE A 4 -9.42 36.23 25.87
CA ILE A 4 -10.15 35.11 25.27
C ILE A 4 -9.74 34.94 23.79
N ILE A 5 -9.52 36.05 23.09
CA ILE A 5 -9.03 36.06 21.69
C ILE A 5 -7.59 35.51 21.61
N ALA A 6 -6.72 35.91 22.53
CA ALA A 6 -5.35 35.39 22.59
C ALA A 6 -5.30 33.88 22.88
N LEU A 7 -6.20 33.38 23.75
CA LEU A 7 -6.28 31.97 24.10
C LEU A 7 -6.85 31.10 22.95
N THR A 8 -7.79 31.63 22.17
CA THR A 8 -8.32 30.95 20.98
C THR A 8 -7.32 30.92 19.84
N MET A 9 -6.53 31.99 19.63
CA MET A 9 -5.45 31.99 18.63
C MET A 9 -4.35 30.96 18.95
N LEU A 10 -4.01 30.79 20.23
CA LEU A 10 -3.00 29.81 20.66
C LEU A 10 -3.46 28.36 20.44
N LEU A 11 -4.76 28.07 20.57
CA LEU A 11 -5.31 26.72 20.39
C LEU A 11 -5.32 26.27 18.92
N VAL A 12 -5.44 27.19 17.97
CA VAL A 12 -5.44 26.90 16.52
C VAL A 12 -4.04 26.50 16.01
N MET A 13 -2.97 26.84 16.74
CA MET A 13 -1.60 26.48 16.34
C MET A 13 -1.19 25.05 16.76
N LEU A 14 -2.04 24.31 17.47
CA LEU A 14 -1.80 22.92 17.87
C LEU A 14 -2.39 21.89 16.90
N THR A 15 -2.64 22.25 15.64
CA THR A 15 -3.12 21.27 14.64
C THR A 15 -2.04 20.24 14.36
N VAL A 16 -2.19 19.05 14.94
CA VAL A 16 -1.36 17.88 14.64
C VAL A 16 -1.67 17.43 13.21
N PRO A 17 -0.68 17.19 12.34
CA PRO A 17 -0.95 16.59 11.04
C PRO A 17 -1.61 15.22 11.26
N ALA A 18 -2.86 15.08 10.82
CA ALA A 18 -3.49 13.78 10.70
C ALA A 18 -2.84 13.07 9.51
N HIS A 19 -1.80 12.28 9.80
CA HIS A 19 -1.20 11.38 8.81
C HIS A 19 -2.28 10.40 8.37
N ALA A 20 -2.82 10.62 7.18
CA ALA A 20 -3.85 9.79 6.60
C ALA A 20 -3.25 8.45 6.19
N LYS A 21 -3.13 7.55 7.17
CA LYS A 21 -2.57 6.21 6.98
C LYS A 21 -3.35 5.51 5.86
N LEU A 22 -2.61 4.84 4.97
CA LEU A 22 -3.20 4.00 3.92
C LEU A 22 -4.27 3.08 4.52
N LYS A 23 -5.52 3.28 4.11
CA LYS A 23 -6.66 2.61 4.72
C LYS A 23 -6.78 1.19 4.22
N THR A 24 -7.00 0.26 5.15
CA THR A 24 -7.27 -1.15 4.89
C THR A 24 -8.66 -1.50 5.42
N ILE A 25 -9.28 -2.53 4.83
CA ILE A 25 -10.59 -3.06 5.20
C ILE A 25 -10.51 -4.57 5.35
N GLY A 26 -11.46 -5.15 6.07
CA GLY A 26 -11.53 -6.60 6.31
C GLY A 26 -10.95 -7.02 7.67
N GLN A 27 -11.16 -8.29 8.02
CA GLN A 27 -10.59 -8.93 9.20
C GLN A 27 -9.15 -9.39 8.92
N VAL A 28 -8.39 -9.75 9.97
CA VAL A 28 -6.95 -10.05 9.91
C VAL A 28 -6.57 -10.97 8.73
N ASP A 29 -7.27 -12.08 8.54
CA ASP A 29 -6.95 -13.08 7.51
C ASP A 29 -7.52 -12.75 6.11
N HIS A 30 -8.29 -11.67 6.01
CA HIS A 30 -8.96 -11.20 4.79
C HIS A 30 -8.76 -9.69 4.57
N GLN A 31 -7.59 -9.17 4.94
CA GLN A 31 -7.29 -7.76 4.75
C GLN A 31 -7.15 -7.39 3.27
N GLU A 32 -7.74 -6.26 2.91
CA GLU A 32 -7.63 -5.62 1.60
C GLU A 32 -7.32 -4.13 1.76
N PHE A 33 -6.83 -3.50 0.69
CA PHE A 33 -6.70 -2.05 0.65
C PHE A 33 -8.04 -1.40 0.30
N ASP A 34 -8.41 -0.33 1.01
CA ASP A 34 -9.59 0.47 0.65
C ASP A 34 -9.30 1.25 -0.64
N GLN A 35 -10.02 0.91 -1.70
CA GLN A 35 -9.79 1.49 -3.03
C GLN A 35 -10.61 2.77 -3.29
N SER A 36 -11.44 3.23 -2.35
CA SER A 36 -12.35 4.36 -2.57
C SER A 36 -11.63 5.62 -3.07
N SER A 37 -10.41 5.87 -2.58
CA SER A 37 -9.57 7.01 -2.95
C SER A 37 -8.57 6.73 -4.09
N PHE A 38 -8.53 5.51 -4.64
CA PHE A 38 -7.54 5.15 -5.65
C PHE A 38 -7.88 5.81 -7.00
N PRO A 39 -6.87 6.36 -7.73
CA PRO A 39 -7.05 6.71 -9.12
C PRO A 39 -7.51 5.50 -9.94
N GLN A 40 -8.31 5.72 -10.99
CA GLN A 40 -8.89 4.63 -11.81
C GLN A 40 -7.85 3.61 -12.30
N LYS A 41 -6.70 4.10 -12.78
CA LYS A 41 -5.57 3.25 -13.20
C LYS A 41 -5.05 2.33 -12.07
N MET A 42 -5.04 2.80 -10.82
CA MET A 42 -4.60 1.99 -9.68
C MET A 42 -5.66 0.97 -9.25
N LYS A 43 -6.95 1.27 -9.45
CA LYS A 43 -8.04 0.29 -9.25
C LYS A 43 -7.93 -0.88 -10.22
N GLU A 44 -7.67 -0.58 -11.50
CA GLU A 44 -7.45 -1.59 -12.54
C GLU A 44 -6.20 -2.43 -12.26
N ALA A 45 -5.09 -1.78 -11.89
CA ALA A 45 -3.87 -2.47 -11.51
C ALA A 45 -4.09 -3.38 -10.28
N TYR A 46 -4.90 -2.95 -9.32
CA TYR A 46 -5.25 -3.76 -8.16
C TYR A 46 -6.10 -4.97 -8.55
N SER A 47 -7.06 -4.81 -9.44
CA SER A 47 -7.83 -5.94 -9.99
C SER A 47 -6.93 -6.95 -10.71
N LEU A 48 -5.94 -6.47 -11.47
CA LEU A 48 -4.93 -7.31 -12.09
C LEU A 48 -4.11 -8.06 -11.03
N MET A 49 -3.66 -7.37 -9.98
CA MET A 49 -2.94 -7.98 -8.87
C MET A 49 -3.78 -9.06 -8.17
N LYS A 50 -5.09 -8.84 -7.93
CA LYS A 50 -5.97 -9.86 -7.35
C LYS A 50 -6.04 -11.11 -8.21
N SER A 51 -6.17 -10.96 -9.53
CA SER A 51 -6.28 -12.11 -10.43
C SER A 51 -4.96 -12.87 -10.65
N LYS A 52 -3.81 -12.20 -10.56
CA LYS A 52 -2.49 -12.80 -10.84
C LYS A 52 -1.72 -13.22 -9.59
N CYS A 53 -1.73 -12.40 -8.54
CA CYS A 53 -0.85 -12.59 -7.38
C CYS A 53 -1.49 -13.34 -6.22
N LEU A 54 -2.83 -13.43 -6.17
CA LEU A 54 -3.53 -14.12 -5.09
C LEU A 54 -3.76 -15.61 -5.34
N VAL A 55 -3.24 -16.15 -6.44
CA VAL A 55 -3.32 -17.57 -6.78
C VAL A 55 -2.55 -18.44 -5.79
N CYS A 56 -1.45 -17.92 -5.24
CA CYS A 56 -0.55 -18.69 -4.37
C CYS A 56 -0.69 -18.36 -2.87
N HIS A 57 -1.18 -17.18 -2.52
CA HIS A 57 -1.35 -16.73 -1.13
C HIS A 57 -2.29 -15.53 -1.04
N THR A 58 -2.77 -15.24 0.17
CA THR A 58 -3.72 -14.14 0.44
C THR A 58 -3.09 -12.75 0.25
N MET A 59 -3.97 -11.73 0.16
CA MET A 59 -3.61 -10.31 0.05
C MET A 59 -2.94 -9.77 1.32
N GLU A 60 -3.22 -10.39 2.46
CA GLU A 60 -2.68 -10.05 3.77
C GLU A 60 -1.16 -9.81 3.74
N ARG A 61 -0.40 -10.70 3.09
CA ARG A 61 1.06 -10.57 3.00
C ARG A 61 1.49 -9.26 2.34
N THR A 62 0.76 -8.83 1.31
CA THR A 62 1.02 -7.57 0.61
C THR A 62 0.61 -6.38 1.47
N VAL A 63 -0.54 -6.47 2.15
CA VAL A 63 -1.01 -5.43 3.09
C VAL A 63 0.00 -5.23 4.20
N MET A 64 0.44 -6.29 4.86
CA MET A 64 1.47 -6.23 5.90
C MET A 64 2.77 -5.64 5.36
N ALA A 65 3.27 -6.13 4.22
CA ALA A 65 4.53 -5.64 3.65
C ALA A 65 4.52 -4.14 3.36
N VAL A 66 3.43 -3.64 2.79
CA VAL A 66 3.27 -2.22 2.44
C VAL A 66 3.09 -1.36 3.69
N THR A 67 2.21 -1.77 4.61
CA THR A 67 1.84 -0.94 5.76
C THR A 67 2.90 -0.91 6.86
N THR A 68 3.74 -1.94 6.95
CA THR A 68 4.83 -2.01 7.93
C THR A 68 6.19 -1.66 7.31
N GLY A 69 6.32 -1.75 5.99
CA GLY A 69 7.61 -1.65 5.31
C GLY A 69 8.52 -2.86 5.51
N ILE A 70 7.99 -4.00 6.00
CA ILE A 70 8.75 -5.22 6.28
C ILE A 70 8.12 -6.42 5.59
N ALA A 71 8.92 -7.18 4.83
CA ALA A 71 8.46 -8.38 4.14
C ALA A 71 8.10 -9.50 5.15
N PRO A 72 6.87 -10.05 5.14
CA PRO A 72 6.39 -10.94 6.20
C PRO A 72 7.20 -12.23 6.41
N ILE A 73 7.84 -12.75 5.36
CA ILE A 73 8.56 -14.04 5.43
C ILE A 73 10.04 -13.83 5.73
N SER A 74 10.68 -12.87 5.07
CA SER A 74 12.12 -12.65 5.21
C SER A 74 12.48 -11.66 6.31
N SER A 75 11.50 -10.92 6.87
CA SER A 75 11.71 -9.82 7.81
C SER A 75 12.66 -8.72 7.30
N THR A 76 12.86 -8.67 5.98
CA THR A 76 13.70 -7.65 5.32
C THR A 76 12.87 -6.41 5.01
N VAL A 77 13.54 -5.26 4.87
CA VAL A 77 12.91 -4.02 4.40
C VAL A 77 12.20 -4.24 3.06
N PHE A 78 10.98 -3.72 2.96
CA PHE A 78 10.13 -3.77 1.78
C PHE A 78 9.90 -2.34 1.25
N ASP A 79 10.84 -1.89 0.43
CA ASP A 79 10.78 -0.61 -0.27
C ASP A 79 10.45 -0.78 -1.78
N LYS A 80 10.47 0.31 -2.55
CA LYS A 80 10.20 0.30 -3.99
C LYS A 80 11.16 -0.60 -4.78
N SER A 81 12.43 -0.69 -4.35
CA SER A 81 13.44 -1.54 -4.98
C SER A 81 13.15 -3.02 -4.70
N ALA A 82 12.82 -3.33 -3.44
CA ALA A 82 12.42 -4.66 -3.01
C ALA A 82 11.12 -5.11 -3.71
N ALA A 83 10.13 -4.24 -3.83
CA ALA A 83 8.88 -4.51 -4.55
C ALA A 83 9.14 -4.90 -6.02
N ARG A 84 9.96 -4.12 -6.74
CA ARG A 84 10.35 -4.44 -8.12
C ARG A 84 11.08 -5.77 -8.23
N THR A 85 12.05 -6.00 -7.34
CA THR A 85 12.82 -7.24 -7.30
C THR A 85 11.93 -8.44 -7.03
N TYR A 86 10.97 -8.30 -6.11
CA TYR A 86 10.00 -9.33 -5.78
C TYR A 86 9.09 -9.66 -6.98
N CYS A 87 8.52 -8.67 -7.66
CA CYS A 87 7.69 -8.92 -8.85
C CYS A 87 8.47 -9.57 -9.99
N ASN A 88 9.73 -9.16 -10.22
CA ASN A 88 10.61 -9.80 -11.19
C ASN A 88 10.96 -11.26 -10.80
N LYS A 89 11.07 -11.54 -9.50
CA LYS A 89 11.22 -12.92 -8.99
C LYS A 89 9.96 -13.73 -9.26
N MET A 90 8.77 -13.17 -9.05
CA MET A 90 7.51 -13.86 -9.33
C MET A 90 7.33 -14.17 -10.81
N LEU A 91 7.78 -13.30 -11.72
CA LEU A 91 7.77 -13.57 -13.17
C LEU A 91 8.53 -14.86 -13.55
N LYS A 92 9.54 -15.24 -12.77
CA LYS A 92 10.36 -16.44 -13.00
C LYS A 92 9.75 -17.70 -12.37
N LYS A 93 8.66 -17.59 -11.60
CA LYS A 93 8.04 -18.76 -10.95
C LYS A 93 7.19 -19.53 -11.96
N PRO A 94 7.24 -20.87 -11.93
CA PRO A 94 6.33 -21.67 -12.73
C PRO A 94 4.89 -21.32 -12.32
N ASN A 95 3.99 -21.27 -13.30
CA ASN A 95 2.56 -20.98 -13.10
C ASN A 95 2.20 -19.56 -12.66
N ALA A 96 3.14 -18.60 -12.65
CA ALA A 96 2.82 -17.20 -12.35
C ALA A 96 1.84 -16.58 -13.36
N ASN A 97 1.77 -17.12 -14.59
CA ASN A 97 0.88 -16.65 -15.67
C ASN A 97 0.83 -15.11 -15.81
N MET A 98 2.00 -14.48 -15.73
CA MET A 98 2.17 -13.03 -15.80
C MET A 98 3.12 -12.68 -16.95
N SER A 99 2.77 -11.64 -17.69
CA SER A 99 3.64 -11.00 -18.68
C SER A 99 4.57 -9.97 -18.01
N LYS A 100 5.59 -9.52 -18.75
CA LYS A 100 6.42 -8.37 -18.32
C LYS A 100 5.59 -7.10 -18.13
N GLN A 101 4.52 -6.93 -18.91
CA GLN A 101 3.61 -5.80 -18.78
C GLN A 101 2.81 -5.87 -17.48
N ASP A 102 2.31 -7.06 -17.11
CA ASP A 102 1.60 -7.26 -15.84
C ASP A 102 2.50 -6.93 -14.65
N VAL A 103 3.75 -7.42 -14.69
CA VAL A 103 4.77 -7.09 -13.68
C VAL A 103 4.95 -5.58 -13.55
N LYS A 104 5.08 -4.86 -14.68
CA LYS A 104 5.25 -3.41 -14.66
C LYS A 104 4.05 -2.72 -13.99
N ILE A 105 2.83 -3.11 -14.35
CA ILE A 105 1.59 -2.55 -13.78
C ILE A 105 1.53 -2.78 -12.28
N ILE A 106 1.87 -3.98 -11.82
CA ILE A 106 1.85 -4.34 -10.39
C ILE A 106 2.96 -3.63 -9.62
N VAL A 107 4.15 -3.45 -10.20
CA VAL A 107 5.22 -2.64 -9.58
C VAL A 107 4.79 -1.18 -9.46
N ASP A 108 4.15 -0.61 -10.48
CA ASP A 108 3.63 0.76 -10.43
C ASP A 108 2.58 0.91 -9.30
N LEU A 109 1.71 -0.09 -9.14
CA LEU A 109 0.74 -0.14 -8.03
C LEU A 109 1.43 -0.23 -6.66
N LEU A 110 2.38 -1.15 -6.47
CA LEU A 110 3.06 -1.32 -5.18
C LEU A 110 3.83 -0.05 -4.79
N ASN A 111 4.46 0.62 -5.76
CA ASN A 111 5.13 1.90 -5.52
C ASN A 111 4.13 2.98 -5.10
N TYR A 112 2.97 3.06 -5.75
CA TYR A 112 1.89 3.96 -5.35
C TYR A 112 1.43 3.68 -3.92
N LEU A 113 1.23 2.41 -3.56
CA LEU A 113 0.79 2.01 -2.22
C LEU A 113 1.84 2.37 -1.16
N LEU A 114 3.12 2.12 -1.44
CA LEU A 114 4.23 2.52 -0.56
C LEU A 114 4.29 4.05 -0.40
N ASP A 115 4.04 4.82 -1.46
CA ASP A 115 3.96 6.28 -1.38
C ASP A 115 2.75 6.75 -0.56
N GLN A 116 1.61 6.05 -0.62
CA GLN A 116 0.48 6.38 0.24
C GLN A 116 0.71 5.97 1.70
N ALA A 117 1.42 4.87 1.95
CA ALA A 117 1.74 4.40 3.29
C ALA A 117 2.76 5.30 4.01
N ALA A 118 3.61 6.00 3.25
CA ALA A 118 4.63 6.92 3.77
C ALA A 118 4.11 8.35 4.05
N LYS A 119 2.86 8.67 3.72
CA LYS A 119 2.22 9.97 3.99
C LYS A 119 1.58 10.01 5.37
#